data_AF-A0A356W9I0-F1
#
_entry.id   AF-A0A356W9I0-F1
#
_cell.length_a   1.000
_cell.length_b   1.000
_cell.length_c   1.000
_cell.angle_alpha   90.00
_cell.angle_beta   90.00
_cell.angle_gamma   90.00
#
_symmetry.space_group_name_H-M   'P 1'
#
loop_
_entity.id
_entity.type
_entity.pdbx_description
1 polymer ?
#
loop_
_entity_poly.entity_id
_entity_poly.type
_entity_poly.pdbx_seq_one_letter_code
_entity_poly.pdbx_strand_id
1 'polypeptide(L)'
;YMSQSFSLYTELSVRQNLVLHADLFHIKGARRQARVEELIDRFDLRDVADATPDSLPLGVRQRLQLAVAVLHEPEMLILDEPT
;
A
#
# COMPACT_ATOMS: atom_id res chain seq x y z
N TYR A 1 3.68 7.45 13.20
CA TYR A 1 4.74 6.73 13.94
C TYR A 1 4.83 5.33 13.38
N MET A 2 5.90 5.01 12.66
CA MET A 2 6.15 3.69 12.05
C MET A 2 6.81 2.74 13.07
N SER A 3 6.18 2.48 14.23
CA SER A 3 6.70 1.45 15.16
C SER A 3 6.05 0.08 14.99
N GLN A 4 5.01 0.00 14.17
CA GLN A 4 4.53 -1.26 13.61
C GLN A 4 4.76 -1.15 12.12
N SER A 5 5.78 -1.84 11.62
CA SER A 5 5.95 -2.06 10.19
C SER A 5 4.59 -2.49 9.63
N PHE A 6 4.08 -1.78 8.61
CA PHE A 6 2.95 -2.31 7.85
C PHE A 6 3.44 -3.58 7.16
N SER A 7 3.17 -4.72 7.80
CA SER A 7 3.52 -6.01 7.26
C SER A 7 2.69 -6.24 6.01
N LEU A 8 3.37 -6.24 4.86
CA LEU A 8 2.76 -6.68 3.62
C LEU A 8 2.41 -8.16 3.76
N TYR A 9 1.21 -8.51 3.32
CA TYR A 9 0.80 -9.90 3.20
C TYR A 9 1.42 -10.47 1.93
N THR A 10 2.44 -11.32 2.11
CA THR A 10 3.28 -11.83 1.01
C THR A 10 2.53 -12.74 0.05
N GLU A 11 1.46 -13.39 0.52
CA GLU A 11 0.57 -14.23 -0.30
C GLU A 11 -0.44 -13.43 -1.13
N LEU A 12 -0.59 -12.13 -0.86
CA LEU A 12 -1.52 -11.26 -1.57
C LEU A 12 -0.78 -10.41 -2.61
N SER A 13 -1.42 -10.13 -3.73
CA SER A 13 -0.88 -9.18 -4.71
C SER A 13 -0.78 -7.77 -4.15
N VAL A 14 -0.04 -6.89 -4.84
CA VAL A 14 0.01 -5.44 -4.54
C VAL A 14 -1.40 -4.86 -4.39
N ARG A 15 -2.28 -5.11 -5.36
CA ARG A 15 -3.67 -4.65 -5.35
C ARG A 15 -4.45 -5.24 -4.19
N GLN A 16 -4.30 -6.54 -3.93
CA GLN A 16 -4.99 -7.21 -2.82
C GLN A 16 -4.54 -6.68 -1.46
N ASN A 17 -3.26 -6.38 -1.28
CA ASN A 17 -2.74 -5.72 -0.07
C ASN A 17 -3.44 -4.37 0.16
N LEU A 18 -3.50 -3.52 -0.87
CA LEU A 18 -4.17 -2.20 -0.77
C LEU A 18 -5.67 -2.35 -0.46
N VAL A 19 -6.36 -3.30 -1.09
CA VAL A 19 -7.78 -3.59 -0.81
C VAL A 19 -7.98 -4.07 0.63
N LEU A 20 -7.16 -5.01 1.10
CA LEU A 20 -7.24 -5.52 2.46
C LEU A 20 -7.04 -4.40 3.49
N HIS A 21 -6.00 -3.58 3.33
CA HIS A 21 -5.76 -2.45 4.22
C HIS A 21 -6.88 -1.41 4.15
N ALA A 22 -7.46 -1.16 2.97
CA ALA A 22 -8.62 -0.28 2.85
C ALA A 22 -9.83 -0.81 3.64
N ASP A 23 -10.08 -2.12 3.61
CA ASP A 23 -11.14 -2.75 4.39
C ASP A 23 -10.87 -2.66 5.90
N LEU A 24 -9.61 -2.85 6.33
CA LEU A 24 -9.18 -2.67 7.73
C LEU A 24 -9.39 -1.23 8.23
N PHE A 25 -9.19 -0.24 7.36
CA PHE A 25 -9.48 1.18 7.64
C PHE A 25 -10.93 1.58 7.35
N HIS A 26 -11.82 0.61 7.09
CA HIS A 26 -13.25 0.82 6.85
C HIS A 26 -13.58 1.69 5.62
N ILE A 27 -12.68 1.76 4.64
CA ILE A 27 -12.93 2.41 3.35
C ILE A 27 -13.67 1.41 2.45
N LYS A 28 -14.92 1.71 2.08
CA LYS A 28 -15.82 0.77 1.39
C LYS A 28 -16.32 1.27 0.04
N GLY A 29 -16.89 0.35 -0.74
CA GLY A 29 -17.62 0.65 -1.98
C GLY A 29 -16.78 1.36 -3.05
N ALA A 30 -17.39 2.31 -3.75
CA ALA A 30 -16.73 3.07 -4.81
C ALA A 30 -15.51 3.86 -4.30
N ARG A 31 -15.54 4.36 -3.06
CA ARG A 31 -14.41 5.08 -2.45
C ARG A 31 -13.19 4.16 -2.31
N ARG A 32 -13.38 2.90 -1.92
CA ARG A 32 -12.30 1.92 -1.83
C ARG A 32 -11.62 1.72 -3.17
N GLN A 33 -12.41 1.45 -4.21
CA GLN A 33 -11.87 1.23 -5.55
C GLN A 33 -11.09 2.46 -6.03
N ALA A 34 -11.70 3.65 -5.93
CA ALA A 34 -11.07 4.90 -6.35
C ALA A 34 -9.74 5.14 -5.60
N ARG A 35 -9.72 4.94 -4.28
CA ARG A 35 -8.51 5.13 -3.46
C ARG A 35 -7.42 4.14 -3.80
N VAL A 36 -7.76 2.86 -4.03
CA VAL A 36 -6.79 1.83 -4.42
C VAL A 36 -6.18 2.15 -5.78
N GLU A 37 -7.00 2.50 -6.78
CA GLU A 37 -6.50 2.89 -8.10
C GLU A 37 -5.61 4.13 -8.04
N GLU A 38 -6.02 5.15 -7.28
CA GLU A 38 -5.22 6.37 -7.07
C GLU A 38 -3.82 6.04 -6.52
N LEU A 39 -3.74 5.18 -5.51
CA LEU A 39 -2.46 4.81 -4.90
C LEU A 39 -1.62 3.92 -5.80
N ILE A 40 -2.24 3.05 -6.60
CA ILE A 40 -1.53 2.25 -7.60
C ILE A 40 -0.82 3.16 -8.61
N ASP A 41 -1.51 4.19 -9.10
CA ASP A 41 -0.93 5.15 -10.04
C ASP A 41 0.09 6.07 -9.38
N ARG A 42 -0.25 6.64 -8.21
CA ARG A 42 0.60 7.61 -7.49
C ARG A 42 1.96 7.04 -7.06
N PHE A 43 2.03 5.73 -6.82
CA PHE A 43 3.26 5.06 -6.37
C PHE A 43 3.93 4.20 -7.46
N ASP A 44 3.55 4.37 -8.72
CA ASP A 44 4.10 3.63 -9.87
C ASP A 44 4.07 2.10 -9.64
N LEU A 45 2.88 1.59 -9.29
CA LEU A 45 2.63 0.18 -8.98
C LEU A 45 1.77 -0.52 -10.05
N ARG A 46 1.33 0.20 -11.10
CA ARG A 46 0.40 -0.29 -12.12
C ARG A 46 0.87 -1.58 -12.78
N ASP A 47 2.13 -1.63 -13.21
CA ASP A 47 2.72 -2.77 -13.94
C ASP A 47 2.93 -4.01 -13.06
N VAL A 48 2.88 -3.83 -11.74
CA VAL A 48 3.10 -4.89 -10.75
C VAL A 48 1.86 -5.14 -9.88
N ALA A 49 0.70 -4.58 -10.24
CA ALA A 49 -0.50 -4.59 -9.42
C ALA A 49 -0.97 -6.02 -9.04
N ASP A 50 -0.69 -6.99 -9.90
CA ASP A 50 -1.10 -8.39 -9.74
C ASP A 50 0.05 -9.30 -9.26
N ALA A 51 1.26 -8.75 -9.07
CA ALA A 51 2.40 -9.48 -8.52
C ALA A 51 2.39 -9.52 -6.99
N THR A 52 3.00 -10.54 -6.39
CA THR A 52 3.14 -10.67 -4.94
C THR A 52 4.37 -9.91 -4.43
N PRO A 53 4.36 -9.32 -3.23
CA PRO A 53 5.48 -8.58 -2.66
C PRO A 53 6.83 -9.30 -2.73
N ASP A 54 6.87 -10.61 -2.51
CA ASP A 54 8.11 -11.39 -2.51
C ASP A 54 8.80 -11.46 -3.88
N SER A 55 8.04 -11.28 -4.96
CA SER A 55 8.57 -11.22 -6.33
C SER A 55 9.10 -9.83 -6.72
N LEU A 56 8.91 -8.82 -5.86
CA LEU A 56 9.20 -7.42 -6.18
C LEU A 56 10.59 -6.98 -5.72
N PRO A 57 11.26 -6.11 -6.48
CA PRO A 57 12.45 -5.41 -6.01
C PRO A 57 12.18 -4.64 -4.70
N LEU A 58 13.21 -4.49 -3.86
CA LEU A 58 13.08 -3.82 -2.56
C LEU A 58 12.45 -2.43 -2.67
N GLY A 59 12.89 -1.59 -3.61
CA GLY A 59 12.33 -0.25 -3.80
C GLY A 59 10.85 -0.25 -4.17
N VAL A 60 10.37 -1.27 -4.90
CA VAL A 60 8.94 -1.42 -5.21
C VAL A 60 8.15 -1.83 -3.96
N ARG A 61 8.70 -2.73 -3.14
CA ARG A 61 8.11 -3.09 -1.84
C ARG A 61 8.00 -1.87 -0.91
N GLN A 62 9.02 -1.02 -0.87
CA GLN A 62 9.00 0.22 -0.08
C GLN A 62 7.91 1.18 -0.57
N ARG A 63 7.75 1.36 -1.90
CA ARG A 63 6.64 2.16 -2.46
C ARG A 63 5.27 1.59 -2.07
N LEU A 64 5.09 0.27 -2.08
CA LEU A 64 3.86 -0.36 -1.60
C LEU A 64 3.64 -0.11 -0.10
N GLN A 65 4.67 -0.24 0.74
CA GLN A 65 4.55 0.07 2.17
C GLN A 65 4.12 1.53 2.41
N LEU A 66 4.70 2.47 1.65
CA LEU A 66 4.30 3.87 1.69
C LEU A 66 2.86 4.08 1.21
N ALA A 67 2.45 3.41 0.14
CA ALA A 67 1.08 3.45 -0.36
C ALA A 67 0.07 2.98 0.70
N VAL A 68 0.36 1.87 1.38
CA VAL A 68 -0.45 1.36 2.51
C VAL A 68 -0.47 2.39 3.66
N ALA A 69 0.68 2.98 3.98
CA ALA A 69 0.79 3.96 5.06
C ALA A 69 -0.09 5.20 4.86
N VAL A 70 -0.20 5.70 3.63
CA VAL A 70 -1.01 6.88 3.30
C VAL A 70 -2.44 6.53 2.89
N LEU A 71 -2.79 5.25 2.85
CA LEU A 71 -4.06 4.78 2.30
C LEU A 71 -5.27 5.39 3.03
N HIS A 72 -5.18 5.47 4.35
CA HIS A 72 -6.20 6.04 5.25
C HIS A 72 -6.12 7.57 5.40
N GLU A 73 -5.37 8.24 4.52
CA GLU A 73 -5.26 9.70 4.47
C GLU A 73 -4.83 10.34 5.82
N PRO A 74 -3.73 9.87 6.45
CA PRO A 74 -3.27 10.46 7.70
C PRO A 74 -2.88 11.93 7.52
N GLU A 75 -3.16 12.77 8.52
CA GLU A 75 -2.76 14.19 8.51
C GLU A 75 -1.23 14.38 8.55
N MET A 76 -0.51 13.42 9.14
CA MET A 76 0.95 13.44 9.23
C MET A 76 1.52 12.02 9.18
N LEU A 77 2.47 11.79 8.27
CA LEU A 77 3.27 10.58 8.19
C LEU A 77 4.71 10.91 8.59
N ILE A 78 5.21 10.24 9.63
CA ILE A 78 6.61 10.32 10.06
C ILE A 78 7.31 9.05 9.60
N LEU A 79 8.35 9.21 8.79
CA LEU A 79 9.23 8.15 8.32
C LEU A 79 10.54 8.24 9.12
N ASP A 80 10.94 7.15 9.76
CA ASP A 80 12.26 7.02 10.36
C ASP A 80 13.06 6.01 9.53
N GLU A 81 14.29 6.38 9.18
CA GLU A 81 15.19 5.68 8.23
C GLU A 81 14.63 5.39 6.82
N PRO A 82 14.58 6.37 5.89
CA PRO A 82 14.39 6.10 4.47
C PRO A 82 15.74 5.72 3.82
N THR A 83 15.94 4.44 3.50
CA THR A 83 17.03 4.02 2.59
C THR A 83 16.49 3.18 1.45
#